data_AF-A0A4R4U9K3-F1
#
_entry.id   AF-A0A4R4U9K3-F1
#
_cell.length_a   1.000
_cell.length_b   1.000
_cell.length_c   1.000
_cell.angle_alpha   90.00
_cell.angle_beta   90.00
_cell.angle_gamma   90.00
#
_symmetry.space_group_name_H-M   'P 1'
#
loop_
_entity.id
_entity.type
_entity.pdbx_description
1 polymer ?
#
loop_
_entity_poly.entity_id
_entity_poly.type
_entity_poly.pdbx_seq_one_letter_code
_entity_poly.pdbx_strand_id
1 'polypeptide(L)'
;MGDLPVPSPEMVHAARAHLTRRFGKGVEALLWETHGYPLPDVDAIAKTIAAIRAGLPDDPPGSTDLGAALVVLQAARLDMDRLETELIDAVREAGLDWAAIAAVLELPDAAAAEERHARLRSRLDAPVAQVRAPRLSGTGPAEGERRSERRP
;
A
#
# COMPACT_ATOMS: atom_id res chain seq x y z
N MET A 1 -1.94 -19.87 -15.74
CA MET A 1 -2.93 -19.07 -15.00
C MET A 1 -2.60 -17.61 -15.28
N GLY A 2 -3.54 -16.82 -15.83
CA GLY A 2 -3.24 -15.46 -16.28
C GLY A 2 -2.84 -14.55 -15.12
N ASP A 3 -1.89 -13.65 -15.36
CA ASP A 3 -1.44 -12.70 -14.36
C ASP A 3 -2.60 -11.77 -13.95
N LEU A 4 -2.67 -11.38 -12.68
CA LEU A 4 -3.76 -10.50 -12.21
C LEU A 4 -3.64 -9.13 -12.91
N PRO A 5 -4.77 -8.54 -13.37
CA PRO A 5 -4.75 -7.27 -14.09
C PRO A 5 -4.12 -6.16 -13.24
N VAL A 6 -3.32 -5.32 -13.91
CA VAL A 6 -2.72 -4.12 -13.33
C VAL A 6 -3.66 -2.94 -13.57
N PRO A 7 -4.20 -2.29 -12.53
CA PRO A 7 -5.03 -1.11 -12.69
C PRO A 7 -4.18 0.11 -13.09
N SER A 8 -4.73 1.02 -13.89
CA SER A 8 -3.98 2.24 -14.24
C SER A 8 -3.78 3.12 -13.00
N PRO A 9 -2.63 3.83 -12.87
CA PRO A 9 -2.39 4.73 -11.73
C PRO A 9 -3.47 5.79 -11.56
N GLU A 10 -3.99 6.33 -12.66
CA GLU A 10 -5.07 7.32 -12.64
C GLU A 10 -6.37 6.73 -12.06
N MET A 11 -6.75 5.52 -12.47
CA MET A 11 -7.91 4.83 -11.91
C MET A 11 -7.74 4.52 -10.42
N VAL A 12 -6.54 4.10 -10.00
CA VAL A 12 -6.25 3.86 -8.58
C VAL A 12 -6.36 5.15 -7.77
N HIS A 13 -5.80 6.26 -8.27
CA HIS A 13 -5.89 7.55 -7.60
C HIS A 13 -7.35 8.01 -7.46
N ALA A 14 -8.14 7.93 -8.54
CA ALA A 14 -9.55 8.26 -8.53
C ALA A 14 -10.36 7.38 -7.56
N ALA A 15 -10.10 6.07 -7.55
CA ALA A 15 -10.76 5.12 -6.66
C ALA A 15 -10.43 5.39 -5.18
N ARG A 16 -9.16 5.62 -4.84
CA ARG A 16 -8.73 5.99 -3.48
C ARG A 16 -9.38 7.29 -3.02
N ALA A 17 -9.38 8.32 -3.87
CA ALA A 17 -10.03 9.61 -3.56
C ALA A 17 -11.54 9.44 -3.33
N HIS A 18 -12.20 8.63 -4.17
CA HIS A 18 -13.63 8.32 -4.05
C HIS A 18 -13.95 7.64 -2.72
N LEU A 19 -13.27 6.54 -2.39
CA LEU A 19 -13.51 5.80 -1.14
C LEU A 19 -13.15 6.62 0.09
N THR A 20 -12.13 7.48 0.01
CA THR A 20 -11.75 8.37 1.11
C THR A 20 -12.86 9.39 1.40
N ARG A 21 -13.44 10.02 0.37
CA ARG A 21 -14.59 10.92 0.57
C ARG A 21 -15.83 10.17 1.06
N ARG A 22 -16.02 8.93 0.60
CA ARG A 22 -17.18 8.11 0.94
C ARG A 22 -17.15 7.61 2.39
N PHE A 23 -15.99 7.16 2.87
CA PHE A 23 -15.86 6.41 4.12
C PHE A 23 -14.92 7.05 5.14
N GLY A 24 -14.13 8.04 4.76
CA GLY A 24 -13.24 8.76 5.67
C GLY A 24 -14.04 9.54 6.70
N LYS A 25 -13.70 9.37 7.99
CA LYS A 25 -14.35 10.09 9.10
C LYS A 25 -13.30 10.59 10.09
N GLY A 26 -13.63 11.69 10.80
CA GLY A 26 -12.77 12.25 11.84
C GLY A 26 -11.35 12.55 11.33
N VAL A 27 -10.34 11.90 11.91
CA VAL A 27 -8.93 12.08 11.54
C VAL A 27 -8.68 11.73 10.07
N GLU A 28 -9.33 10.72 9.53
CA GLU A 28 -9.16 10.31 8.13
C GLU A 28 -9.63 11.40 7.17
N ALA A 29 -10.78 12.01 7.47
CA ALA A 29 -11.31 13.13 6.69
C ALA A 29 -10.38 14.35 6.80
N LEU A 30 -9.86 14.66 7.99
CA LEU A 30 -8.93 15.76 8.19
C LEU A 30 -7.62 15.57 7.41
N LEU A 31 -7.05 14.35 7.41
CA LEU A 31 -5.84 14.03 6.66
C LEU A 31 -6.05 14.15 5.15
N TRP A 32 -7.23 13.76 4.67
CA TRP A 32 -7.60 13.94 3.28
C TRP A 32 -7.73 15.42 2.91
N GLU A 33 -8.47 16.19 3.68
CA GLU A 33 -8.71 17.62 3.41
C GLU A 33 -7.43 18.46 3.50
N THR A 34 -6.57 18.16 4.48
CA THR A 34 -5.37 18.97 4.77
C THR A 34 -4.17 18.55 3.92
N HIS A 35 -4.02 17.24 3.65
CA HIS A 35 -2.80 16.70 3.05
C HIS A 35 -3.04 15.84 1.81
N GLY A 36 -4.30 15.57 1.44
CA GLY A 36 -4.64 14.67 0.34
C GLY A 36 -4.25 13.22 0.62
N TYR A 37 -4.11 12.83 1.90
CA TYR A 37 -3.80 11.45 2.26
C TYR A 37 -5.07 10.60 2.17
N PRO A 38 -5.12 9.62 1.26
CA PRO A 38 -6.28 8.75 1.15
C PRO A 38 -6.35 7.82 2.38
N LEU A 39 -7.53 7.23 2.59
CA LEU A 39 -7.66 6.06 3.45
C LEU A 39 -6.64 4.98 3.05
N PRO A 40 -6.03 4.27 4.01
CA PRO A 40 -5.27 3.07 3.71
C PRO A 40 -6.14 2.08 2.92
N ASP A 41 -5.57 1.45 1.90
CA ASP A 41 -6.33 0.60 0.97
C ASP A 41 -7.11 -0.52 1.68
N VAL A 42 -6.46 -1.18 2.64
CA VAL A 42 -7.07 -2.25 3.44
C VAL A 42 -8.27 -1.71 4.24
N ASP A 43 -8.13 -0.52 4.83
CA ASP A 43 -9.21 0.12 5.60
C ASP A 43 -10.37 0.55 4.69
N ALA A 44 -10.07 1.10 3.51
CA ALA A 44 -11.08 1.47 2.52
C ALA A 44 -11.89 0.25 2.05
N ILE A 45 -11.22 -0.88 1.80
CA ILE A 45 -11.86 -2.15 1.44
C ILE A 45 -12.70 -2.67 2.60
N ALA A 46 -12.16 -2.69 3.82
CA ALA A 46 -12.86 -3.18 5.01
C ALA A 46 -14.12 -2.35 5.31
N LYS A 47 -14.04 -1.01 5.23
CA LYS A 47 -15.19 -0.11 5.39
C LYS A 47 -16.24 -0.34 4.32
N THR A 48 -15.84 -0.60 3.07
CA THR A 48 -16.77 -0.94 1.99
C THR A 48 -17.51 -2.25 2.29
N ILE A 49 -16.79 -3.31 2.71
CA ILE A 49 -17.40 -4.60 3.10
C ILE A 49 -18.38 -4.41 4.27
N ALA A 50 -17.99 -3.63 5.28
CA ALA A 50 -18.84 -3.34 6.43
C ALA A 50 -20.12 -2.60 6.02
N ALA A 51 -20.03 -1.60 5.13
CA ALA A 51 -21.17 -0.87 4.62
C ALA A 51 -22.16 -1.77 3.86
N ILE A 52 -21.67 -2.71 3.04
CA ILE A 52 -22.50 -3.70 2.35
C ILE A 52 -23.23 -4.59 3.37
N ARG A 53 -22.50 -5.13 4.35
CA ARG A 53 -23.05 -6.08 5.33
C ARG A 53 -24.03 -5.43 6.31
N ALA A 54 -23.81 -4.15 6.63
CA ALA A 54 -24.70 -3.40 7.51
C ALA A 54 -26.07 -3.13 6.87
N GLY A 55 -26.17 -3.19 5.53
CA GLY A 55 -27.43 -2.95 4.82
C GLY A 55 -28.05 -1.60 5.17
N LEU A 56 -27.21 -0.56 5.32
CA LEU A 56 -27.63 0.76 5.79
C LEU A 56 -28.77 1.28 4.89
N PRO A 57 -29.99 1.46 5.44
CA PRO A 57 -31.17 1.74 4.61
C PRO A 57 -31.15 3.14 4.00
N ASP A 58 -30.47 4.09 4.64
CA ASP A 58 -30.51 5.51 4.23
C ASP A 58 -29.44 5.87 3.20
N ASP A 59 -28.34 5.11 3.11
CA ASP A 59 -27.21 5.40 2.21
C ASP A 59 -26.38 4.13 1.93
N PRO A 60 -26.92 3.15 1.19
CA PRO A 60 -26.20 1.93 0.84
C PRO A 60 -25.05 2.24 -0.14
N PRO A 61 -23.96 1.45 -0.13
CA PRO A 61 -22.88 1.63 -1.10
C PRO A 61 -23.38 1.37 -2.53
N GLY A 62 -23.12 2.33 -3.42
CA GLY A 62 -23.51 2.25 -4.84
C GLY A 62 -22.51 1.46 -5.70
N SER A 63 -22.87 1.19 -6.95
CA SER A 63 -21.99 0.47 -7.90
C SER A 63 -20.60 1.11 -8.05
N THR A 64 -20.53 2.44 -8.00
CA THR A 64 -19.26 3.19 -8.02
C THR A 64 -18.40 2.89 -6.80
N ASP A 65 -18.97 2.78 -5.60
CA ASP A 65 -18.24 2.43 -4.37
C ASP A 65 -17.64 1.03 -4.51
N LEU A 66 -18.44 0.08 -5.01
CA LEU A 66 -18.01 -1.31 -5.20
C LEU A 66 -16.91 -1.43 -6.26
N GLY A 67 -17.07 -0.73 -7.39
CA GLY A 67 -16.06 -0.68 -8.45
C GLY A 67 -14.75 -0.06 -7.96
N ALA A 68 -14.82 1.03 -7.21
CA ALA A 68 -13.64 1.66 -6.62
C ALA A 68 -12.92 0.72 -5.63
N ALA A 69 -13.66 -0.01 -4.78
CA ALA A 69 -13.08 -0.98 -3.86
C ALA A 69 -12.37 -2.13 -4.57
N LEU A 70 -12.89 -2.61 -5.70
CA LEU A 70 -12.22 -3.62 -6.53
C LEU A 70 -10.94 -3.10 -7.19
N VAL A 71 -10.89 -1.83 -7.58
CA VAL A 71 -9.66 -1.19 -8.10
C VAL A 71 -8.63 -1.04 -6.98
N VAL A 72 -9.04 -0.56 -5.81
CA VAL A 72 -8.17 -0.43 -4.63
C VAL A 72 -7.62 -1.78 -4.17
N LEU A 73 -8.42 -2.86 -4.23
CA LEU A 73 -7.94 -4.22 -3.95
C LEU A 73 -6.84 -4.67 -4.93
N GLN A 74 -6.95 -4.32 -6.21
CA GLN A 74 -5.90 -4.65 -7.18
C GLN A 74 -4.62 -3.86 -6.89
N ALA A 75 -4.73 -2.59 -6.52
CA ALA A 75 -3.59 -1.78 -6.11
C ALA A 75 -2.90 -2.36 -4.86
N ALA A 76 -3.68 -2.70 -3.82
CA ALA A 76 -3.16 -3.29 -2.59
C ALA A 76 -2.42 -4.62 -2.82
N ARG A 77 -2.90 -5.46 -3.76
CA ARG A 77 -2.20 -6.69 -4.16
C ARG A 77 -0.86 -6.39 -4.82
N LEU A 78 -0.83 -5.42 -5.73
CA LEU A 78 0.40 -5.04 -6.41
C LEU A 78 1.42 -4.44 -5.43
N ASP A 79 0.97 -3.62 -4.47
CA ASP A 79 1.84 -3.10 -3.41
C ASP A 79 2.36 -4.23 -2.50
N MET A 80 1.55 -5.25 -2.20
CA MET A 80 1.98 -6.43 -1.46
C MET A 80 2.99 -7.28 -2.26
N ASP A 81 2.78 -7.45 -3.56
CA ASP A 81 3.71 -8.18 -4.43
C ASP A 81 5.10 -7.52 -4.44
N ARG A 82 5.14 -6.18 -4.41
CA ARG A 82 6.39 -5.41 -4.27
C ARG A 82 7.05 -5.64 -2.93
N LEU A 83 6.29 -5.46 -1.85
CA LEU A 83 6.82 -5.62 -0.48
C LEU A 83 7.36 -7.03 -0.26
N GLU A 84 6.67 -8.05 -0.79
CA GLU A 84 7.14 -9.42 -0.71
C GLU A 84 8.42 -9.64 -1.53
N THR A 85 8.53 -9.04 -2.71
CA THR A 85 9.77 -9.11 -3.51
C THR A 85 10.94 -8.46 -2.76
N GLU A 86 10.74 -7.25 -2.24
CA GLU A 86 11.75 -6.53 -1.44
C GLU A 86 12.16 -7.31 -0.19
N LEU A 87 11.19 -7.93 0.50
CA LEU A 87 11.48 -8.76 1.67
C LEU A 87 12.29 -10.01 1.29
N ILE A 88 11.90 -10.71 0.21
CA ILE A 88 12.64 -11.88 -0.27
C ILE A 88 14.08 -11.48 -0.63
N ASP A 89 14.27 -10.38 -1.35
CA ASP A 89 15.60 -9.89 -1.70
C ASP A 89 16.42 -9.57 -0.44
N ALA A 90 15.85 -8.87 0.54
CA ALA A 90 16.52 -8.53 1.79
C ALA A 90 16.91 -9.77 2.63
N VAL A 91 16.05 -10.78 2.73
CA VAL A 91 16.39 -12.01 3.49
C VAL A 91 17.42 -12.86 2.76
N ARG A 92 17.42 -12.84 1.41
CA ARG A 92 18.45 -13.48 0.59
C ARG A 92 19.81 -12.81 0.80
N GLU A 93 19.85 -11.48 0.83
CA GLU A 93 21.05 -10.70 1.17
C GLU A 93 21.55 -10.98 2.59
N ALA A 94 20.63 -11.23 3.53
CA ALA A 94 20.95 -11.65 4.90
C ALA A 94 21.40 -13.12 5.02
N GLY A 95 21.44 -13.88 3.92
CA GLY A 95 21.99 -15.24 3.87
C GLY A 95 20.97 -16.38 3.97
N LEU A 96 19.66 -16.11 3.94
CA LEU A 96 18.66 -17.17 3.83
C LEU A 96 18.68 -17.75 2.41
N ASP A 97 18.83 -19.08 2.31
CA ASP A 97 18.74 -19.75 1.03
C ASP A 97 17.28 -20.03 0.61
N TRP A 98 17.09 -20.50 -0.63
CA TRP A 98 15.75 -20.76 -1.17
C TRP A 98 15.04 -21.92 -0.46
N ALA A 99 15.77 -22.89 0.09
CA ALA A 99 15.19 -23.99 0.84
C ALA A 99 14.64 -23.51 2.20
N ALA A 100 15.36 -22.62 2.88
CA ALA A 100 14.91 -21.98 4.11
C ALA A 100 13.67 -21.10 3.86
N ILE A 101 13.67 -20.32 2.78
CA ILE A 101 12.51 -19.51 2.38
C ILE A 101 11.31 -20.40 2.08
N ALA A 102 11.51 -21.48 1.30
CA ALA A 102 10.44 -22.42 0.99
C ALA A 102 9.85 -23.05 2.27
N ALA A 103 10.70 -23.45 3.22
CA ALA A 103 10.26 -24.01 4.49
C ALA A 103 9.43 -23.02 5.32
N VAL A 104 9.84 -21.75 5.41
CA VAL A 104 9.09 -20.71 6.15
C VAL A 104 7.76 -20.36 5.47
N LEU A 105 7.73 -20.35 4.13
CA LEU A 105 6.53 -20.06 3.35
C LEU A 105 5.63 -21.28 3.09
N GLU A 106 5.97 -22.43 3.68
CA GLU A 106 5.27 -23.72 3.47
C GLU A 106 5.15 -24.11 1.98
N LEU A 107 6.18 -23.80 1.19
CA LEU A 107 6.30 -24.17 -0.22
C LEU A 107 6.94 -25.57 -0.35
N PRO A 108 6.61 -26.32 -1.41
CA PRO A 108 7.05 -27.70 -1.55
C PRO A 108 8.57 -27.87 -1.66
N ASP A 109 9.25 -26.91 -2.28
CA ASP A 109 10.70 -26.93 -2.48
C ASP A 109 11.27 -25.53 -2.79
N ALA A 110 12.60 -25.45 -2.89
CA ALA A 110 13.33 -24.24 -3.26
C ALA A 110 12.93 -23.70 -4.64
N ALA A 111 12.63 -24.58 -5.60
CA ALA A 111 12.24 -24.17 -6.96
C ALA A 111 10.89 -23.44 -6.96
N ALA A 112 9.95 -23.85 -6.11
CA ALA A 112 8.68 -23.16 -5.93
C ALA A 112 8.84 -21.76 -5.31
N ALA A 113 9.82 -21.59 -4.40
CA ALA A 113 10.17 -20.28 -3.85
C ALA A 113 10.79 -19.37 -4.91
N GLU A 114 11.73 -19.89 -5.72
CA GLU A 114 12.33 -19.18 -6.86
C GLU A 114 11.28 -18.78 -7.91
N GLU A 115 10.39 -19.70 -8.27
CA GLU A 115 9.33 -19.44 -9.23
C GLU A 115 8.35 -18.38 -8.71
N ARG A 116 8.00 -18.43 -7.43
CA ARG A 116 7.19 -17.41 -6.77
C ARG A 116 7.86 -16.04 -6.85
N HIS A 117 9.13 -15.92 -6.46
CA HIS A 117 9.88 -14.67 -6.57
C HIS A 117 9.95 -14.16 -8.00
N ALA A 118 10.18 -15.04 -8.98
CA ALA A 118 10.22 -14.67 -10.39
C ALA A 118 8.89 -14.09 -10.89
N ARG A 119 7.75 -14.67 -10.48
CA ARG A 119 6.41 -14.17 -10.81
C ARG A 119 6.12 -12.82 -10.15
N LEU A 120 6.53 -12.62 -8.91
CA LEU A 120 6.35 -11.33 -8.22
C LEU A 120 7.22 -10.25 -8.88
N ARG A 121 8.47 -10.58 -9.21
CA ARG A 121 9.41 -9.67 -9.85
C ARG A 121 8.95 -9.21 -11.22
N SER A 122 8.32 -10.06 -12.04
CA SER A 122 7.74 -9.65 -13.32
C SER A 122 6.62 -8.62 -13.19
N ARG A 123 6.02 -8.49 -11.99
CA ARG A 123 4.95 -7.53 -11.71
C ARG A 123 5.48 -6.19 -11.21
N LEU A 124 6.77 -6.06 -10.88
CA LEU A 124 7.34 -4.80 -10.39
C LEU A 124 7.33 -3.68 -11.44
N ASP A 125 7.49 -4.05 -12.71
CA ASP A 125 7.51 -3.14 -13.86
C ASP A 125 6.16 -2.46 -14.12
N ALA A 126 5.10 -2.92 -13.45
CA ALA A 126 3.77 -2.34 -13.54
C ALA A 126 3.74 -0.90 -13.01
N PRO A 127 3.15 0.07 -13.74
CA PRO A 127 3.01 1.43 -13.24
C PRO A 127 2.07 1.46 -12.02
N VAL A 128 2.44 2.20 -10.97
CA VAL A 128 1.59 2.35 -9.78
C VAL A 128 1.36 3.79 -9.34
N ALA A 129 0.16 4.00 -8.81
CA ALA A 129 -0.11 5.16 -7.98
C ALA A 129 0.49 4.91 -6.59
N GLN A 130 1.66 5.50 -6.33
CA GLN A 130 2.29 5.44 -5.02
C GLN A 130 1.41 6.14 -3.97
N VAL A 131 1.12 5.47 -2.84
CA VAL A 131 0.60 6.16 -1.66
C VAL A 131 1.76 6.95 -1.08
N ARG A 132 1.70 8.27 -1.21
CA ARG A 132 2.72 9.12 -0.61
C ARG A 132 2.60 9.00 0.92
N ALA A 133 3.52 8.25 1.53
CA ALA A 133 3.57 8.16 2.98
C ALA A 133 3.63 9.58 3.59
N PRO A 134 2.99 9.80 4.76
CA PRO A 134 3.20 11.03 5.51
C PRO A 134 4.69 11.24 5.70
N ARG A 135 5.21 12.39 5.24
CA ARG A 135 6.57 12.75 5.62
C ARG A 135 6.54 12.97 7.11
N LEU A 136 7.19 12.08 7.87
CA LEU A 136 7.50 12.35 9.27
C LEU A 136 8.49 13.54 9.28
N SER A 137 7.97 14.75 9.24
CA SER A 137 8.75 15.96 9.48
C SER A 137 9.12 15.98 10.96
N GLY A 138 10.31 15.48 11.31
CA GLY A 138 10.70 15.48 12.73
C GLY A 138 12.00 14.80 13.14
N THR A 139 13.09 14.85 12.38
CA THR A 139 14.45 14.72 12.97
C THR A 139 15.52 15.32 12.05
N GLY A 140 15.46 16.64 11.83
CA GLY A 140 16.65 17.41 11.43
C GLY A 140 17.39 17.84 12.70
N PRO A 141 18.74 17.79 12.76
CA PRO A 141 19.46 18.28 13.92
C PRO A 141 19.18 19.77 14.10
N ALA A 142 18.95 20.20 15.35
CA ALA A 142 18.71 21.59 15.70
C ALA A 142 19.89 22.46 15.23
N GLU A 143 19.67 23.22 14.16
CA GLU A 143 20.61 24.22 13.68
C GLU A 143 20.50 25.44 14.61
N GLY A 144 21.28 25.44 15.68
CA GLY A 144 21.13 26.42 16.75
C GLY A 144 22.36 26.58 17.63
N GLU A 145 23.58 26.55 17.09
CA GLU A 145 24.77 26.86 17.90
C GLU A 145 25.97 27.35 17.08
N ARG A 146 25.84 28.50 16.40
CA ARG A 146 27.03 29.29 15.99
C ARG A 146 26.73 30.78 16.01
N ARG A 147 26.61 31.36 17.20
CA ARG A 147 26.82 32.80 17.39
C ARG A 147 27.24 33.10 18.82
N SER A 148 28.55 33.17 19.07
CA SER A 148 29.22 34.24 19.86
C SER A 148 30.56 33.81 20.46
N GLU A 149 31.58 33.62 19.62
CA GLU A 149 32.96 33.92 20.05
C GLU A 149 33.56 34.91 19.04
N ARG A 150 33.35 36.20 19.32
CA ARG A 150 34.23 37.27 18.85
C ARG A 150 34.61 38.10 20.06
N ARG A 151 35.81 37.81 20.57
CA ARG A 151 36.66 38.77 21.27
C ARG A 151 37.77 39.17 20.29
N PRO A 152 38.20 40.43 20.30
CA PRO A 152 39.14 40.91 21.32
C PRO A 152 38.57 42.06 22.16
#